data_AF-K0K842-F1
#
_entry.id   AF-K0K842-F1
#
_cell.length_a   1.000
_cell.length_b   1.000
_cell.length_c   1.000
_cell.angle_alpha   90.00
_cell.angle_beta   90.00
_cell.angle_gamma   90.00
#
_symmetry.space_group_name_H-M   'P 1'
#
loop_
_entity.id
_entity.type
_entity.pdbx_description
1 polymer ?
#
loop_
_entity_poly.entity_id
_entity_poly.type
_entity_poly.pdbx_seq_one_letter_code
_entity_poly.pdbx_strand_id
1 'polypeptide(L)'
;MPTDWRAVTGLAVPADSPLGRGGRHVETVTGHLPPPAGRGLCALCRTPWPCGPWDRAARALEEEHLPVGYLLPLDLHAVLWPPGVAPAAPERPDGPA
;
A
#
# COMPACT_ATOMS: atom_id res chain seq x y z
N MET A 1 -25.98 -5.64 -14.38
CA MET A 1 -25.56 -4.28 -14.00
C MET A 1 -24.90 -3.64 -15.21
N PRO A 2 -25.44 -2.56 -15.80
CA PRO A 2 -24.77 -1.90 -16.90
C PRO A 2 -23.61 -1.07 -16.33
N THR A 3 -22.37 -1.48 -16.62
CA THR A 3 -21.17 -0.72 -16.28
C THR A 3 -21.07 0.44 -17.26
N ASP A 4 -21.44 1.65 -16.85
CA ASP A 4 -21.36 2.85 -17.69
C ASP A 4 -19.89 3.32 -17.77
N TRP A 5 -19.12 2.68 -18.64
CA TRP A 5 -17.70 2.98 -18.89
C TRP A 5 -17.48 4.32 -19.64
N ARG A 6 -18.57 5.03 -19.97
CA ARG A 6 -18.55 6.27 -20.76
C ARG A 6 -17.86 7.46 -20.08
N ALA A 7 -17.44 7.32 -18.82
CA ALA A 7 -16.67 8.32 -18.08
C ALA A 7 -15.17 7.98 -17.90
N VAL A 8 -14.67 6.92 -18.53
CA VAL A 8 -13.24 6.57 -18.43
C VAL A 8 -12.42 7.55 -19.28
N THR A 9 -11.64 8.39 -18.62
CA THR A 9 -10.63 9.26 -19.25
C THR A 9 -9.27 8.58 -19.12
N GLY A 10 -8.57 8.40 -20.25
CA GLY A 10 -7.24 7.82 -20.29
C GLY A 10 -6.20 8.79 -20.85
N LEU A 11 -4.96 8.67 -20.38
CA LEU A 11 -3.80 9.40 -20.88
C LEU A 11 -2.80 8.40 -21.45
N ALA A 12 -2.43 8.55 -22.73
CA ALA A 12 -1.38 7.75 -23.34
C ALA A 12 -0.02 8.41 -23.10
N VAL A 13 0.92 7.66 -22.51
CA VAL A 13 2.30 8.11 -22.28
C VAL A 13 3.30 7.06 -22.76
N PRO A 14 4.52 7.47 -23.14
CA PRO A 14 5.61 6.53 -23.37
C PRO A 14 5.86 5.68 -22.12
N ALA A 15 6.01 4.37 -22.30
CA ALA A 15 6.16 3.43 -21.20
C ALA A 15 7.43 3.67 -20.36
N ASP A 16 8.46 4.26 -20.97
CA ASP A 16 9.74 4.60 -20.38
C ASP A 16 9.78 6.03 -19.81
N SER A 17 8.73 6.83 -20.00
CA SER A 17 8.61 8.13 -19.34
C SER A 17 8.45 7.96 -17.83
N PRO A 18 8.77 8.98 -17.01
CA PRO A 18 8.51 8.94 -15.57
C PRO A 18 7.05 8.58 -15.24
N LEU A 19 6.09 9.16 -15.97
CA LEU A 19 4.67 8.86 -15.76
C LEU A 19 4.31 7.42 -16.16
N GLY A 20 4.91 6.89 -17.24
CA GLY A 20 4.70 5.52 -17.68
C GLY A 20 5.22 4.48 -16.67
N ARG A 21 6.38 4.75 -16.06
CA ARG A 21 6.94 3.90 -15.00
C ARG A 21 6.12 3.98 -13.71
N GLY A 22 5.78 5.18 -13.26
CA GLY A 22 4.91 5.39 -12.10
C GLY A 22 3.56 4.69 -12.26
N GLY A 23 2.94 4.78 -13.45
CA GLY A 23 1.70 4.06 -13.77
C GLY A 23 1.81 2.54 -13.57
N ARG A 24 2.91 1.93 -14.04
CA ARG A 24 3.16 0.48 -13.83
C ARG A 24 3.33 0.12 -12.35
N HIS A 25 3.95 1.00 -11.57
CA HIS A 25 4.10 0.80 -10.13
C HIS A 25 2.75 0.91 -9.41
N VAL A 26 1.90 1.88 -9.79
CA VAL A 26 0.52 2.00 -9.29
C VAL A 26 -0.30 0.75 -9.63
N GLU A 27 -0.25 0.28 -10.88
CA GLU A 27 -0.90 -0.97 -11.31
C GLU A 27 -0.42 -2.17 -10.51
N THR A 28 0.89 -2.25 -10.23
CA THR A 28 1.46 -3.33 -9.42
C THR A 28 0.98 -3.25 -7.97
N VAL A 29 1.02 -2.08 -7.33
CA VAL A 29 0.57 -1.91 -5.93
C VAL A 29 -0.91 -2.26 -5.81
N THR A 30 -1.75 -1.74 -6.70
CA THR A 30 -3.21 -1.92 -6.67
C THR A 30 -3.63 -3.35 -7.03
N GLY A 31 -2.97 -3.97 -8.01
CA GLY A 31 -3.24 -5.36 -8.40
C GLY A 31 -2.86 -6.38 -7.33
N HIS A 32 -1.82 -6.10 -6.54
CA HIS A 32 -1.34 -7.00 -5.49
C HIS A 32 -2.02 -6.80 -4.12
N LEU A 33 -3.05 -5.96 -4.02
CA LEU A 33 -3.79 -5.80 -2.77
C LEU A 33 -4.48 -7.10 -2.36
N PRO A 34 -4.59 -7.36 -1.05
CA PRO A 34 -5.39 -8.47 -0.57
C PRO A 34 -6.88 -8.27 -0.90
N PRO A 35 -7.65 -9.35 -1.08
CA PRO A 35 -9.10 -9.24 -1.21
C PRO A 35 -9.71 -8.70 0.10
N PRO A 36 -10.86 -8.03 0.05
CA PRO A 36 -11.50 -7.45 1.25
C PRO A 36 -11.74 -8.47 2.38
N ALA A 37 -12.03 -9.73 2.02
CA ALA A 37 -12.27 -10.82 2.96
C ALA A 37 -11.00 -11.49 3.52
N GLY A 38 -9.79 -11.07 3.10
CA GLY A 38 -8.55 -11.76 3.41
C GLY A 38 -7.33 -10.85 3.39
N ARG A 39 -7.24 -9.94 4.38
CA ARG A 39 -6.20 -8.89 4.51
C ARG A 39 -4.74 -9.38 4.59
N GLY A 40 -4.53 -10.68 4.78
CA GLY A 40 -3.21 -11.27 4.94
C GLY A 40 -2.63 -11.91 3.69
N LEU A 41 -3.37 -12.02 2.58
CA LEU A 41 -2.91 -12.73 1.39
C LEU A 41 -3.03 -11.87 0.13
N CYS A 42 -1.93 -11.78 -0.63
CA CYS A 42 -1.91 -11.11 -1.91
C CYS A 42 -2.88 -11.78 -2.90
N ALA A 43 -3.74 -10.99 -3.56
CA ALA A 43 -4.73 -11.52 -4.50
C ALA A 43 -4.09 -12.28 -5.68
N LEU A 44 -2.95 -11.79 -6.18
CA LEU A 44 -2.26 -12.37 -7.34
C LEU A 44 -1.27 -13.47 -6.96
N CYS A 45 -0.42 -13.23 -5.96
CA CYS A 45 0.64 -14.18 -5.59
C CYS A 45 0.13 -15.33 -4.73
N ARG A 46 -1.01 -15.16 -4.03
CA ARG A 46 -1.54 -16.11 -3.04
C ARG A 46 -0.56 -16.40 -1.88
N THR A 47 0.40 -15.50 -1.67
CA THR A 47 1.36 -15.50 -0.54
C THR A 47 0.96 -14.47 0.51
N PRO A 48 1.57 -14.50 1.71
CA PRO A 48 1.42 -13.42 2.68
C PRO A 48 1.64 -12.04 2.06
N TRP A 49 0.78 -11.09 2.42
CA TRP A 49 0.90 -9.69 2.03
C TRP A 49 1.47 -8.87 3.22
N PRO A 50 2.40 -7.93 2.98
CA PRO A 50 2.92 -7.47 1.69
C PRO A 50 3.86 -8.49 1.02
N CYS A 51 3.63 -8.74 -0.28
CA CYS A 51 4.47 -9.64 -1.07
C CYS A 51 5.61 -8.87 -1.77
N GLY A 52 6.68 -9.57 -2.16
CA GLY A 52 7.87 -8.94 -2.75
C GLY A 52 7.61 -8.01 -3.96
N PRO A 53 6.75 -8.38 -4.93
CA PRO A 53 6.37 -7.46 -6.02
C PRO A 53 5.71 -6.17 -5.54
N TRP A 54 4.82 -6.28 -4.54
CA TRP A 54 4.14 -5.14 -3.93
C TRP A 54 5.14 -4.24 -3.21
N ASP A 55 6.04 -4.80 -2.39
CA ASP A 55 7.04 -4.02 -1.63
C ASP A 55 7.99 -3.27 -2.57
N ARG A 56 8.46 -3.91 -3.65
CA ARG A 56 9.30 -3.24 -4.65
C ARG A 56 8.60 -2.08 -5.35
N ALA A 57 7.33 -2.27 -5.73
CA ALA A 57 6.57 -1.20 -6.37
C ALA A 57 6.25 -0.07 -5.40
N ALA A 58 5.92 -0.37 -4.15
CA ALA A 58 5.70 0.62 -3.10
C ALA A 58 6.95 1.49 -2.88
N ARG A 59 8.13 0.88 -2.78
CA ARG A 59 9.40 1.62 -2.64
C ARG A 59 9.70 2.51 -3.84
N ALA A 60 9.47 2.01 -5.07
CA ALA A 60 9.66 2.81 -6.27
C ALA A 60 8.74 4.05 -6.30
N LEU A 61 7.50 3.92 -5.84
CA LEU A 61 6.59 5.07 -5.72
C LEU A 61 7.03 6.07 -4.66
N GLU A 62 7.54 5.60 -3.52
CA GLU A 62 8.11 6.48 -2.49
C GLU A 62 9.33 7.26 -3.01
N GLU A 63 10.22 6.61 -3.79
CA GLU A 63 11.34 7.29 -4.47
C GLU A 63 10.86 8.36 -5.48
N GLU A 64 9.68 8.14 -6.08
CA GLU A 64 8.99 9.10 -6.95
C GLU A 64 8.12 10.12 -6.17
N HIS A 65 8.22 10.14 -4.84
CA HIS A 65 7.48 11.03 -3.94
C HIS A 65 5.95 10.87 -4.02
N LEU A 66 5.47 9.67 -4.36
CA LEU A 66 4.06 9.29 -4.29
C LEU A 66 3.85 8.34 -3.11
N PRO A 67 3.32 8.83 -1.98
CA PRO A 67 3.10 8.00 -0.80
C PRO A 67 2.13 6.85 -1.10
N VAL A 68 2.55 5.62 -0.81
CA VAL A 68 1.74 4.43 -1.13
C VAL A 68 0.41 4.43 -0.37
N GLY A 69 0.34 5.08 0.79
CA GLY A 69 -0.88 5.21 1.60
C GLY A 69 -2.07 5.83 0.87
N TYR A 70 -1.84 6.66 -0.17
CA TYR A 70 -2.91 7.22 -1.00
C TYR A 70 -3.56 6.21 -1.95
N LEU A 71 -2.88 5.09 -2.21
CA LEU A 71 -3.34 4.04 -3.12
C LEU A 71 -4.01 2.87 -2.37
N LEU A 72 -3.99 2.90 -1.04
CA LEU A 72 -4.44 1.80 -0.21
C LEU A 72 -5.78 2.12 0.46
N PRO A 73 -6.70 1.16 0.49
CA PRO A 73 -7.81 1.16 1.43
C PRO A 73 -7.30 1.40 2.87
N LEU A 74 -7.97 2.27 3.62
CA LEU A 74 -7.58 2.66 4.99
C LEU A 74 -7.46 1.46 5.93
N ASP A 75 -8.25 0.42 5.69
CA ASP A 75 -8.29 -0.76 6.53
C ASP A 75 -7.04 -1.67 6.39
N LEU A 76 -6.22 -1.42 5.36
CA LEU A 76 -4.89 -2.03 5.17
C LEU A 76 -3.77 -1.21 5.81
N HIS A 77 -4.01 0.04 6.22
CA HIS A 77 -2.97 0.89 6.80
C HIS A 77 -2.40 0.28 8.08
N ALA A 78 -3.23 -0.31 8.93
CA ALA A 78 -2.79 -0.94 10.19
C ALA A 78 -1.82 -2.12 9.99
N VAL A 79 -1.80 -2.74 8.81
CA VAL A 79 -0.88 -3.84 8.49
C VAL A 79 0.52 -3.31 8.16
N LEU A 80 0.60 -2.17 7.47
CA LEU A 80 1.87 -1.57 7.05
C LEU A 80 2.45 -0.60 8.08
N TRP A 81 1.56 0.12 8.76
CA TRP A 81 1.88 1.09 9.80
C TRP A 81 1.16 0.66 11.09
N PRO A 82 1.61 -0.44 11.73
CA PRO A 82 1.03 -0.85 13.00
C PRO A 82 1.16 0.31 13.99
N PRO A 83 0.11 0.64 14.75
CA PRO A 83 0.18 1.67 15.77
C PRO A 83 1.35 1.34 16.68
N GLY A 84 2.27 2.30 16.86
CA GLY A 84 3.49 2.08 17.62
C GLY A 84 3.17 1.46 18.97
N VAL A 85 3.80 0.32 19.27
CA VAL A 85 3.83 -0.19 20.64
C VAL A 85 4.42 0.95 21.47
N ALA A 86 3.58 1.59 22.29
CA ALA A 86 4.06 2.61 23.21
C ALA A 86 5.21 1.96 24.01
N PRO A 87 6.40 2.58 24.07
CA PRO A 87 7.46 2.06 24.92
C PRO A 87 6.88 1.89 26.31
N ALA A 88 7.16 0.75 26.95
CA ALA A 88 6.74 0.49 28.31
C ALA A 88 7.08 1.72 29.14
N ALA A 89 6.07 2.33 29.78
CA ALA A 89 6.28 3.51 30.59
C ALA A 89 7.41 3.19 31.59
N PRO A 90 8.43 4.05 31.72
CA PRO A 90 9.48 3.81 32.71
C PRO A 90 8.78 3.65 34.06
N GLU A 91 9.00 2.50 34.69
CA GLU A 91 8.49 2.19 36.02
C GLU A 91 8.88 3.34 36.91
N ARG A 92 7.88 4.12 37.36
CA ARG A 92 8.13 5.21 38.29
C ARG A 92 8.77 4.57 39.52
N PRO A 93 10.01 4.94 39.91
CA PRO A 93 10.56 4.41 41.14
C PRO A 93 9.60 4.78 42.27
N ASP A 94 9.18 3.77 43.03
CA ASP A 94 8.42 3.94 44.26
C ASP A 94 9.18 4.92 45.15
N GLY A 95 8.65 6.14 45.24
CA GLY A 95 9.19 7.16 46.12
C GLY A 95 8.97 6.72 47.58
N PRO A 96 9.98 6.77 48.45
CA PRO A 96 9.79 6.43 49.85
C PRO A 96 8.93 7.49 50.57
N ALA A 97 8.19 6.99 51.56
CA ALA A 97 7.19 7.63 52.41
C ALA A 97 7.71 8.79 53.27
#